data_AF-A0A3P8NWX4-F1
#
_entry.id   AF-A0A3P8NWX4-F1
#
_cell.length_a   1.000
_cell.length_b   1.000
_cell.length_c   1.000
_cell.angle_alpha   90.00
_cell.angle_beta   90.00
_cell.angle_gamma   90.00
#
_symmetry.space_group_name_H-M   'P 1'
#
loop_
_entity.id
_entity.type
_entity.pdbx_description
1 polymer ?
#
loop_
_entity_poly.entity_id
_entity_poly.type
_entity_poly.pdbx_seq_one_letter_code
_entity_poly.pdbx_strand_id
1 'polypeptide(L)'
;PRSLCYTLSSRPLSLWQSFPLQEQYQWFLNQNSRVNAPAYRIHPKNKVILNKTTEPSTVRSTSLQYHQAYPRNYHFLMDNTEVCKNKIPFLVLMVPVEPKNVAARDAIRQTWGKENIVQGEVVLTLFMLGVSREDDVEKLKQENLQHHDLIQSDFTDSYLNLTIKTMVIMDWVHLGVWGETNRQIHYNY
;
A
#
# COMPACT_ATOMS: atom_id res chain seq x y z
N PRO A 1 -10.90 27.28 31.29
CA PRO A 1 -9.53 26.82 30.96
C PRO A 1 -9.22 25.49 31.68
N ARG A 2 -9.48 24.35 31.03
CA ARG A 2 -9.18 23.02 31.58
C ARG A 2 -7.89 22.51 30.93
N SER A 3 -6.87 22.34 31.77
CA SER A 3 -5.56 21.82 31.42
C SER A 3 -5.66 20.39 30.88
N LEU A 4 -4.96 20.14 29.77
CA LEU A 4 -4.74 18.81 29.19
C LEU A 4 -3.76 18.03 30.08
N CYS A 5 -4.25 17.02 30.78
CA CYS A 5 -3.40 15.99 31.36
C CYS A 5 -3.21 14.88 30.32
N TYR A 6 -1.99 14.76 29.79
CA TYR A 6 -1.59 13.56 29.05
C TYR A 6 -1.39 12.43 30.05
N THR A 7 -2.20 11.38 29.98
CA THR A 7 -1.89 10.13 30.67
C THR A 7 -0.82 9.40 29.86
N LEU A 8 0.40 9.39 30.38
CA LEU A 8 1.47 8.50 29.92
C LEU A 8 0.99 7.06 30.10
N SER A 9 0.85 6.34 28.99
CA SER A 9 0.62 4.89 28.97
C SER A 9 1.75 4.21 29.75
N SER A 10 1.39 3.63 30.91
CA SER A 10 2.28 2.86 31.76
C SER A 10 2.47 1.44 31.21
N ARG A 11 3.09 1.32 30.03
CA ARG A 11 3.63 0.05 29.55
C ARG A 11 5.15 0.18 29.42
N PRO A 12 5.94 -0.73 30.01
CA PRO A 12 7.39 -0.68 29.89
C PRO A 12 7.79 -0.89 28.42
N LEU A 13 8.79 -0.11 27.99
CA LEU A 13 9.41 -0.08 26.66
C LEU A 13 10.06 -1.41 26.19
N SER A 14 9.79 -2.54 26.87
CA SER A 14 10.47 -3.83 26.64
C SER A 14 9.77 -4.76 25.65
N LEU A 15 8.55 -4.46 25.22
CA LEU A 15 7.80 -5.32 24.27
C LEU A 15 8.34 -5.23 22.84
N TRP A 16 9.05 -4.16 22.48
CA TRP A 16 9.63 -3.97 21.14
C TRP A 16 10.90 -4.80 20.92
N GLN A 17 11.58 -5.23 21.99
CA GLN A 17 12.88 -5.92 21.91
C GLN A 17 12.76 -7.43 21.65
N SER A 18 11.56 -8.01 21.79
CA SER A 18 11.33 -9.45 21.65
C SER A 18 10.87 -9.88 20.26
N PHE A 19 10.80 -8.98 19.28
CA PHE A 19 10.26 -9.31 17.95
C PHE A 19 11.36 -9.65 16.94
N PRO A 20 11.28 -10.83 16.28
CA PRO A 20 12.20 -11.23 15.21
C PRO A 20 11.95 -10.45 13.90
N LEU A 21 11.17 -9.37 13.92
CA LEU A 21 11.06 -8.42 12.80
C LEU A 21 12.40 -7.74 12.49
N GLN A 22 13.32 -7.72 13.46
CA GLN A 22 14.62 -7.12 13.26
C GLN A 22 15.43 -7.86 12.19
N GLU A 23 15.38 -9.19 12.11
CA GLU A 23 16.14 -9.95 11.09
C GLU A 23 15.58 -9.79 9.67
N GLN A 24 14.26 -9.76 9.50
CA GLN A 24 13.64 -9.61 8.17
C GLN A 24 13.89 -8.22 7.55
N TYR A 25 14.00 -7.17 8.37
CA TYR A 25 14.27 -5.79 7.92
C TYR A 25 15.72 -5.34 8.14
N GLN A 26 16.59 -6.15 8.78
CA GLN A 26 18.02 -5.83 8.92
C GLN A 26 18.71 -5.66 7.55
N TRP A 27 18.28 -6.41 6.54
CA TRP A 27 18.72 -6.20 5.16
C TRP A 27 18.49 -4.75 4.69
N PHE A 28 17.35 -4.14 5.05
CA PHE A 28 16.99 -2.78 4.64
C PHE A 28 17.89 -1.72 5.32
N LEU A 29 18.31 -1.97 6.56
CA LEU A 29 19.09 -1.03 7.36
C LEU A 29 20.61 -1.20 7.18
N ASN A 30 21.08 -2.37 6.76
CA ASN A 30 22.51 -2.69 6.68
C ASN A 30 23.08 -2.66 5.24
N GLN A 31 22.28 -2.27 4.24
CA GLN A 31 22.78 -2.05 2.88
C GLN A 31 23.41 -0.66 2.72
N ASN A 32 24.59 -0.47 3.32
CA ASN A 32 25.52 0.57 2.87
C ASN A 32 26.69 -0.07 2.13
N SER A 33 26.81 0.30 0.84
CA SER A 33 27.98 0.13 -0.03
C SER A 33 28.13 -1.22 -0.76
N ARG A 34 27.24 -1.49 -1.73
CA ARG A 34 27.50 -2.10 -3.06
C ARG A 34 26.23 -2.74 -3.63
N VAL A 35 25.23 -1.93 -3.93
CA VAL A 35 24.19 -2.31 -4.89
C VAL A 35 24.48 -1.51 -6.15
N ASN A 36 24.89 -2.19 -7.21
CA ASN A 36 24.81 -1.64 -8.56
C ASN A 36 23.34 -1.52 -8.92
N ALA A 37 22.67 -0.52 -8.36
CA ALA A 37 21.34 -0.14 -8.78
C ALA A 37 21.47 0.36 -10.23
N PRO A 38 20.71 -0.18 -11.19
CA PRO A 38 20.74 0.35 -12.54
C PRO A 38 20.36 1.82 -12.46
N ALA A 39 21.16 2.68 -13.11
CA ALA A 39 20.88 4.09 -13.21
C ALA A 39 19.44 4.23 -13.72
N TYR A 40 18.55 4.78 -12.88
CA TYR A 40 17.26 5.26 -13.35
C TYR A 40 17.57 6.13 -14.56
N ARG A 41 17.06 5.77 -15.74
CA ARG A 41 17.18 6.64 -16.90
C ARG A 41 16.43 7.91 -16.53
N ILE A 42 17.18 8.94 -16.17
CA ILE A 42 16.69 10.31 -16.26
C ILE A 42 16.22 10.45 -17.69
N HIS A 43 14.91 10.61 -17.89
CA HIS A 43 14.34 10.95 -19.19
C HIS A 43 15.19 12.07 -19.80
N PRO A 44 15.66 11.93 -21.05
CA PRO A 44 16.56 12.92 -21.61
C PRO A 44 15.87 14.28 -21.59
N LYS A 45 16.43 15.22 -20.82
CA LYS A 45 16.09 16.63 -20.92
C LYS A 45 16.36 17.02 -22.37
N ASN A 46 15.32 17.39 -23.12
CA ASN A 46 15.47 17.97 -24.45
C ASN A 46 16.33 19.23 -24.36
N LYS A 47 17.64 19.10 -24.59
CA LYS A 47 18.50 20.22 -24.96
C LYS A 47 18.35 20.40 -26.45
N VAL A 48 17.46 21.30 -26.85
CA VAL A 48 17.46 21.85 -28.21
C VAL A 48 18.72 22.71 -28.32
N ILE A 49 19.79 22.13 -28.86
CA ILE A 49 20.96 22.88 -29.32
C ILE A 49 20.69 23.25 -30.77
N LEU A 50 20.31 24.50 -31.00
CA LEU A 50 20.11 25.07 -32.33
C LEU A 50 21.47 25.35 -32.96
N ASN A 51 21.93 24.49 -33.88
CA ASN A 51 23.00 24.82 -34.83
C ASN A 51 22.58 24.41 -36.26
N LYS A 52 22.40 25.43 -37.12
CA LYS A 52 22.42 25.48 -38.60
C LYS A 52 23.41 24.47 -39.24
N THR A 53 23.25 23.84 -40.40
CA THR A 53 22.37 23.94 -41.60
C THR A 53 22.54 22.60 -42.35
N THR A 54 21.47 21.88 -42.72
CA THR A 54 21.38 21.04 -43.95
C THR A 54 19.91 20.65 -44.18
N GLU A 55 19.47 20.71 -45.44
CA GLU A 55 18.16 20.45 -46.07
C GLU A 55 17.23 19.34 -45.47
N PRO A 56 15.90 19.42 -45.69
CA PRO A 56 14.89 18.78 -44.86
C PRO A 56 14.67 17.30 -45.23
N SER A 57 15.15 16.40 -44.37
CA SER A 57 14.65 15.03 -44.34
C SER A 57 13.32 15.01 -43.57
N THR A 58 12.27 14.51 -44.21
CA THR A 58 10.90 14.37 -43.70
C THR A 58 10.91 13.69 -42.33
N VAL A 59 10.78 14.48 -41.26
CA VAL A 59 10.64 13.97 -39.89
C VAL A 59 9.28 13.29 -39.79
N ARG A 60 9.25 11.95 -39.91
CA ARG A 60 8.12 11.16 -39.41
C ARG A 60 8.03 11.45 -37.92
N SER A 61 6.92 12.06 -37.50
CA SER A 61 6.63 12.25 -36.09
C SER A 61 6.55 10.87 -35.43
N THR A 62 7.63 10.42 -34.79
CA THR A 62 7.54 9.35 -33.80
C THR A 62 6.64 9.90 -32.69
N SER A 63 5.41 9.41 -32.64
CA SER A 63 4.49 9.67 -31.54
C SER A 63 5.24 9.45 -30.24
N LEU A 64 5.24 10.46 -29.36
CA LEU A 64 5.77 10.32 -28.01
C LEU A 64 4.96 9.22 -27.31
N GLN A 65 5.54 8.03 -27.23
CA GLN A 65 4.92 6.91 -26.53
C GLN A 65 5.17 7.11 -25.03
N TYR A 66 4.21 7.74 -24.35
CA TYR A 66 4.26 7.91 -22.90
C TYR A 66 4.13 6.53 -22.24
N HIS A 67 5.09 6.19 -21.37
CA HIS A 67 4.99 5.00 -20.54
C HIS A 67 3.94 5.24 -19.46
N GLN A 68 2.79 4.57 -19.55
CA GLN A 68 1.77 4.61 -18.51
C GLN A 68 2.20 3.71 -17.36
N ALA A 69 2.68 4.30 -16.27
CA ALA A 69 3.17 3.58 -15.10
C ALA A 69 2.04 2.86 -14.32
N TYR A 70 0.79 3.30 -14.45
CA TYR A 70 -0.37 2.69 -13.80
C TYR A 70 -1.56 2.60 -14.76
N PRO A 71 -1.81 1.41 -15.35
CA PRO A 71 -2.85 1.23 -16.37
C PRO A 71 -4.31 1.23 -15.86
N ARG A 72 -4.57 1.43 -14.55
CA ARG A 72 -5.93 1.49 -13.93
C ARG A 72 -6.83 0.28 -14.23
N ASN A 73 -6.27 -0.84 -14.67
CA ASN A 73 -6.99 -2.03 -15.11
C ASN A 73 -6.81 -3.21 -14.14
N TYR A 74 -6.56 -2.91 -12.86
CA TYR A 74 -6.41 -3.92 -11.83
C TYR A 74 -7.75 -4.17 -11.14
N HIS A 75 -8.01 -5.44 -10.83
CA HIS A 75 -9.22 -5.88 -10.18
C HIS A 75 -8.92 -6.37 -8.77
N PHE A 76 -9.91 -6.24 -7.87
CA PHE A 76 -9.82 -6.79 -6.53
C PHE A 76 -10.26 -8.25 -6.54
N LEU A 77 -9.38 -9.13 -6.07
CA LEU A 77 -9.63 -10.56 -5.87
C LEU A 77 -10.25 -10.82 -4.50
N MET A 78 -9.86 -10.02 -3.51
CA MET A 78 -10.44 -9.96 -2.17
C MET A 78 -10.60 -8.48 -1.83
N ASP A 79 -11.82 -7.99 -1.71
CA ASP A 79 -12.11 -6.55 -1.54
C ASP A 79 -12.58 -6.19 -0.13
N ASN A 80 -13.09 -7.16 0.64
CA ASN A 80 -13.63 -7.04 2.01
C ASN A 80 -14.34 -5.69 2.28
N THR A 81 -15.16 -5.23 1.34
CA THR A 81 -15.78 -3.89 1.41
C THR A 81 -16.81 -3.78 2.54
N GLU A 82 -17.33 -4.91 3.01
CA GLU A 82 -18.24 -5.03 4.15
C GLU A 82 -17.65 -4.55 5.49
N VAL A 83 -16.32 -4.53 5.63
CA VAL A 83 -15.66 -4.04 6.85
C VAL A 83 -16.02 -2.57 7.12
N CYS A 84 -16.21 -1.79 6.05
CA CYS A 84 -16.59 -0.37 6.13
C CYS A 84 -18.12 -0.16 6.17
N LYS A 85 -18.93 -1.16 5.82
CA LYS A 85 -20.41 -1.08 5.88
C LYS A 85 -20.94 -1.14 7.30
N ASN A 86 -20.35 -2.05 8.09
CA ASN A 86 -20.82 -2.34 9.45
C ASN A 86 -20.37 -1.27 10.46
N LYS A 87 -19.26 -0.58 10.19
CA LYS A 87 -18.72 0.49 11.03
C LYS A 87 -18.06 1.53 10.13
N ILE A 88 -18.50 2.78 10.23
CA ILE A 88 -17.84 3.90 9.55
C ILE A 88 -16.56 4.21 10.35
N PRO A 89 -15.36 3.98 9.77
CA PRO A 89 -14.12 4.23 10.48
C PRO A 89 -13.79 5.73 10.51
N PHE A 90 -13.19 6.19 11.61
CA PHE A 90 -12.52 7.50 11.66
C PHE A 90 -11.22 7.48 10.87
N LEU A 91 -10.47 6.37 10.95
CA LEU A 91 -9.18 6.19 10.28
C LEU A 91 -9.05 4.77 9.71
N VAL A 92 -8.55 4.67 8.49
CA VAL A 92 -8.14 3.40 7.85
C VAL A 92 -6.63 3.41 7.65
N LEU A 93 -5.94 2.47 8.28
CA LEU A 93 -4.51 2.19 8.13
C LEU A 93 -4.32 1.10 7.07
N MET A 94 -4.00 1.53 5.84
CA MET A 94 -3.69 0.62 4.74
C MET A 94 -2.21 0.24 4.76
N VAL A 95 -1.93 -1.03 5.02
CA VAL A 95 -0.57 -1.54 5.21
C VAL A 95 -0.15 -2.39 4.01
N PRO A 96 0.80 -1.94 3.17
CA PRO A 96 1.31 -2.77 2.08
C PRO A 96 2.23 -3.87 2.63
N VAL A 97 1.86 -5.14 2.43
CA VAL A 97 2.68 -6.30 2.83
C VAL A 97 2.67 -7.34 1.72
N GLU A 98 3.74 -8.13 1.56
CA GLU A 98 3.74 -9.22 0.59
C GLU A 98 2.83 -10.38 1.04
N PRO A 99 2.15 -11.09 0.13
CA PRO A 99 1.24 -12.18 0.50
C PRO A 99 1.90 -13.26 1.36
N LYS A 100 3.17 -13.58 1.11
CA LYS A 100 3.92 -14.60 1.85
C LYS A 100 4.36 -14.17 3.24
N ASN A 101 4.41 -12.87 3.52
CA ASN A 101 4.92 -12.37 4.79
C ASN A 101 3.82 -12.34 5.87
N VAL A 102 3.27 -13.53 6.17
CA VAL A 102 2.25 -13.75 7.21
C VAL A 102 2.78 -13.29 8.57
N ALA A 103 4.04 -13.59 8.88
CA ALA A 103 4.68 -13.19 10.14
C ALA A 103 4.68 -11.67 10.35
N ALA A 104 4.91 -10.87 9.31
CA ALA A 104 4.82 -9.41 9.42
C ALA A 104 3.38 -8.94 9.67
N ARG A 105 2.38 -9.53 9.01
CA ARG A 105 0.97 -9.21 9.27
C ARG A 105 0.58 -9.57 10.70
N ASP A 106 0.96 -10.75 11.16
CA ASP A 106 0.67 -11.22 12.52
C ASP A 106 1.34 -10.35 13.59
N ALA A 107 2.58 -9.94 13.37
CA ALA A 107 3.25 -9.03 14.29
C ALA A 107 2.52 -7.68 14.37
N ILE A 108 2.02 -7.15 13.25
CA ILE A 108 1.22 -5.92 13.23
C ILE A 108 -0.10 -6.12 13.99
N ARG A 109 -0.82 -7.22 13.71
CA ARG A 109 -2.07 -7.59 14.41
C ARG A 109 -1.87 -7.75 15.92
N GLN A 110 -0.71 -8.20 16.35
CA GLN A 110 -0.38 -8.41 17.77
C GLN A 110 0.19 -7.16 18.46
N THR A 111 0.54 -6.13 17.69
CA THR A 111 1.16 -4.88 18.20
C THR A 111 0.24 -3.68 17.96
N TRP A 112 0.68 -2.71 17.16
CA TRP A 112 0.00 -1.44 16.98
C TRP A 112 -1.29 -1.55 16.17
N GLY A 113 -1.47 -2.62 15.38
CA GLY A 113 -2.68 -2.88 14.60
C GLY A 113 -3.78 -3.61 15.37
N LYS A 114 -3.55 -3.96 16.64
CA LYS A 114 -4.48 -4.75 17.46
C LYS A 114 -5.74 -3.99 17.86
N GLU A 115 -5.57 -2.73 18.25
CA GLU A 115 -6.63 -1.91 18.82
C GLU A 115 -7.48 -1.31 17.69
N ASN A 116 -8.78 -1.60 17.69
CA ASN A 116 -9.72 -1.12 16.68
C ASN A 116 -10.61 0.04 17.18
N ILE A 117 -10.44 0.43 18.44
CA ILE A 117 -11.07 1.60 19.06
C ILE A 117 -9.99 2.36 19.82
N VAL A 118 -9.70 3.60 19.40
CA VAL A 118 -8.70 4.46 20.01
C VAL A 118 -9.38 5.76 20.42
N GLN A 119 -9.39 6.05 21.72
CA GLN A 119 -10.08 7.23 22.28
C GLN A 119 -11.57 7.32 21.91
N GLY A 120 -12.24 6.18 21.73
CA GLY A 120 -13.65 6.10 21.34
C GLY A 120 -13.89 6.14 19.82
N GLU A 121 -12.85 6.39 19.02
CA GLU A 121 -12.93 6.42 17.57
C GLU A 121 -12.57 5.06 16.95
N VAL A 122 -13.29 4.67 15.90
CA VAL A 122 -13.04 3.41 15.18
C VAL A 122 -11.83 3.56 14.26
N VAL A 123 -10.83 2.70 14.46
CA VAL A 123 -9.63 2.62 13.60
C VAL A 123 -9.58 1.23 12.98
N LEU A 124 -9.46 1.17 11.65
CA LEU A 124 -9.33 -0.09 10.92
C LEU A 124 -7.91 -0.24 10.40
N THR A 125 -7.32 -1.42 10.58
CA THR A 125 -6.06 -1.80 9.96
C THR A 125 -6.34 -2.86 8.91
N LEU A 126 -5.93 -2.61 7.66
CA LEU A 126 -6.15 -3.49 6.52
C LEU A 126 -4.83 -3.71 5.78
N PHE A 127 -4.61 -4.92 5.27
CA PHE A 127 -3.40 -5.28 4.55
C PHE A 127 -3.65 -5.30 3.05
N MET A 128 -2.87 -4.53 2.28
CA MET A 128 -2.90 -4.56 0.82
C MET A 128 -1.87 -5.55 0.28
N LEU A 129 -2.33 -6.46 -0.56
CA LEU A 129 -1.57 -7.53 -1.18
C LEU A 129 -1.71 -7.46 -2.72
N GLY A 130 -0.64 -7.79 -3.44
CA GLY A 130 -0.73 -8.18 -4.85
C GLY A 130 -0.80 -9.70 -5.00
N VAL A 131 -0.47 -10.20 -6.19
CA VAL A 131 -0.23 -11.61 -6.47
C VAL A 131 1.25 -11.91 -6.63
N SER A 132 1.70 -13.06 -6.15
CA SER A 132 3.03 -13.61 -6.36
C SER A 132 2.93 -15.02 -6.94
N ARG A 133 3.98 -15.44 -7.66
CA ARG A 133 4.02 -16.76 -8.32
C ARG A 133 4.06 -17.93 -7.35
N GLU A 134 4.53 -17.71 -6.14
CA GLU A 134 4.66 -18.76 -5.12
C GLU A 134 3.62 -18.56 -4.00
N ASP A 135 2.56 -17.82 -4.28
CA ASP A 135 1.47 -17.64 -3.32
C ASP A 135 0.70 -18.94 -3.15
N ASP A 136 0.54 -19.35 -1.90
CA ASP A 136 -0.37 -20.41 -1.51
C ASP A 136 -1.78 -19.81 -1.37
N VAL A 137 -2.50 -19.78 -2.49
CA VAL A 137 -3.83 -19.16 -2.61
C VAL A 137 -4.80 -19.69 -1.56
N GLU A 138 -4.73 -20.98 -1.22
CA GLU A 138 -5.64 -21.59 -0.25
C GLU A 138 -5.33 -21.09 1.15
N LYS A 139 -4.05 -21.05 1.56
CA LYS A 139 -3.68 -20.46 2.87
C LYS A 139 -4.08 -19.01 2.97
N LEU A 140 -3.93 -18.23 1.90
CA LEU A 140 -4.31 -16.82 1.90
C LEU A 140 -5.82 -16.63 2.07
N LYS A 141 -6.63 -17.50 1.44
CA LYS A 141 -8.08 -17.53 1.65
C LYS A 141 -8.44 -17.91 3.08
N GLN A 142 -7.79 -18.91 3.66
CA GLN A 142 -8.02 -19.31 5.06
C GLN A 142 -7.65 -18.17 6.02
N GLU A 143 -6.54 -17.47 5.79
CA GLU A 143 -6.18 -16.29 6.55
C GLU A 143 -7.24 -15.18 6.42
N ASN A 144 -7.72 -14.91 5.19
CA ASN A 144 -8.76 -13.91 4.99
C ASN A 144 -10.07 -14.28 5.71
N LEU A 145 -10.46 -15.57 5.70
CA LEU A 145 -11.63 -16.05 6.43
C LEU A 145 -11.48 -15.93 7.95
N GLN A 146 -10.25 -15.98 8.46
CA GLN A 146 -9.99 -15.86 9.88
C GLN A 146 -9.97 -14.39 10.35
N HIS A 147 -9.38 -13.49 9.54
CA HIS A 147 -9.09 -12.13 9.97
C HIS A 147 -9.93 -11.05 9.29
N HIS A 148 -10.45 -11.30 8.09
CA HIS A 148 -11.23 -10.36 7.28
C HIS A 148 -10.55 -9.00 7.06
N ASP A 149 -9.22 -8.96 7.05
CA ASP A 149 -8.41 -7.74 6.97
C ASP A 149 -7.51 -7.68 5.73
N LEU A 150 -7.66 -8.63 4.79
CA LEU A 150 -6.87 -8.69 3.57
C LEU A 150 -7.59 -8.08 2.38
N ILE A 151 -6.95 -7.11 1.73
CA ILE A 151 -7.33 -6.59 0.42
C ILE A 151 -6.30 -7.09 -0.59
N GLN A 152 -6.75 -7.83 -1.61
CA GLN A 152 -5.88 -8.35 -2.66
C GLN A 152 -6.32 -7.87 -4.02
N SER A 153 -5.37 -7.40 -4.82
CA SER A 153 -5.57 -7.07 -6.22
C SER A 153 -4.63 -7.87 -7.13
N ASP A 154 -5.00 -8.04 -8.39
CA ASP A 154 -4.34 -8.89 -9.38
C ASP A 154 -3.01 -8.34 -9.96
N PHE A 155 -2.47 -7.26 -9.40
CA PHE A 155 -1.14 -6.77 -9.78
C PHE A 155 -0.04 -7.68 -9.21
N THR A 156 1.05 -7.88 -9.96
CA THR A 156 2.19 -8.65 -9.45
C THR A 156 2.90 -7.89 -8.32
N ASP A 157 2.93 -8.48 -7.12
CA ASP A 157 3.59 -7.91 -5.95
C ASP A 157 5.10 -8.10 -6.08
N SER A 158 5.79 -6.99 -6.36
CA SER A 158 7.24 -6.94 -6.44
C SER A 158 7.71 -5.54 -6.05
N TYR A 159 8.97 -5.42 -5.66
CA TYR A 159 9.57 -4.14 -5.29
C TYR A 159 9.42 -3.07 -6.40
N LEU A 160 9.55 -3.47 -7.67
CA LEU A 160 9.40 -2.54 -8.81
C LEU A 160 7.95 -2.05 -8.98
N ASN A 161 6.97 -2.78 -8.46
CA ASN A 161 5.54 -2.47 -8.57
C ASN A 161 4.98 -1.82 -7.31
N LEU A 162 5.81 -1.36 -6.37
CA LEU A 162 5.33 -0.67 -5.16
C LEU A 162 4.51 0.58 -5.48
N THR A 163 4.83 1.31 -6.56
CA THR A 163 4.01 2.45 -7.01
C THR A 163 2.61 2.00 -7.44
N ILE A 164 2.49 0.88 -8.15
CA ILE A 164 1.21 0.29 -8.53
C ILE A 164 0.43 -0.08 -7.27
N LYS A 165 1.07 -0.72 -6.30
CA LYS A 165 0.48 -1.07 -5.00
C LYS A 165 -0.08 0.15 -4.28
N THR A 166 0.66 1.25 -4.22
CA THR A 166 0.18 2.52 -3.63
C THR A 166 -1.03 3.06 -4.40
N MET A 167 -1.01 3.04 -5.73
CA MET A 167 -2.15 3.52 -6.52
C MET A 167 -3.41 2.67 -6.32
N VAL A 168 -3.25 1.34 -6.22
CA VAL A 168 -4.36 0.42 -5.91
C VAL A 168 -4.92 0.67 -4.50
N ILE A 169 -4.08 0.98 -3.51
CA ILE A 169 -4.54 1.39 -2.17
C ILE A 169 -5.44 2.62 -2.26
N MET A 170 -5.01 3.64 -3.01
CA MET A 170 -5.79 4.87 -3.17
C MET A 170 -7.13 4.59 -3.86
N ASP A 171 -7.15 3.72 -4.88
CA ASP A 171 -8.37 3.34 -5.57
C ASP A 171 -9.32 2.55 -4.68
N TRP A 172 -8.81 1.62 -3.86
CA TRP A 172 -9.63 0.89 -2.91
C TRP A 172 -10.26 1.82 -1.87
N VAL A 173 -9.47 2.74 -1.30
CA VAL A 173 -9.99 3.72 -0.33
C VAL A 173 -11.08 4.57 -0.96
N HIS A 174 -10.85 5.08 -2.18
CA HIS A 174 -11.82 5.89 -2.91
C HIS A 174 -13.13 5.14 -3.19
N LEU A 175 -13.06 3.90 -3.66
CA LEU A 175 -14.23 3.13 -4.07
C LEU A 175 -14.96 2.46 -2.90
N GLY A 176 -14.22 1.83 -2.00
CA GLY A 176 -14.75 1.02 -0.90
C GLY A 176 -15.17 1.85 0.30
N VAL A 177 -14.35 2.82 0.74
CA VAL A 177 -14.65 3.63 1.93
C VAL A 177 -15.57 4.78 1.56
N TRP A 178 -15.14 5.64 0.63
CA TRP A 178 -15.88 6.86 0.29
C TRP A 178 -17.14 6.58 -0.54
N GLY A 179 -17.06 5.62 -1.46
CA GLY A 179 -18.21 5.18 -2.25
C GLY A 179 -19.36 4.64 -1.40
N GLU A 180 -19.05 3.95 -0.31
CA GLU A 180 -20.07 3.40 0.60
C GLU A 180 -20.61 4.45 1.59
N THR A 181 -19.75 5.31 2.15
CA THR A 181 -20.23 6.43 2.99
C THR A 181 -21.22 7.32 2.25
N ASN A 182 -21.01 7.59 0.96
CA ASN A 182 -21.95 8.37 0.16
C ASN A 182 -23.28 7.64 -0.05
N ARG A 183 -23.26 6.31 -0.29
CA ARG A 183 -24.50 5.53 -0.36
C ARG A 183 -25.26 5.55 0.97
N GLN A 184 -24.57 5.39 2.10
CA GLN A 184 -25.20 5.34 3.42
C GLN A 184 -25.77 6.71 3.85
N ILE A 185 -25.18 7.83 3.42
CA ILE A 185 -25.76 9.16 3.62
C ILE A 185 -27.04 9.33 2.79
N HIS A 186 -27.07 8.81 1.55
CA HIS A 186 -28.24 8.89 0.67
C HIS A 186 -29.43 8.01 1.09
N TYR A 187 -29.22 6.95 1.89
CA TYR A 187 -30.32 6.12 2.42
C TYR A 187 -30.89 6.63 3.76
N ASN A 188 -30.24 7.59 4.41
CA ASN A 188 -30.65 8.16 5.70
C ASN A 188 -31.31 9.55 5.58
N TYR A 189 -31.65 9.96 4.35
CA TYR A 189 -32.46 11.14 4.01
C TYR A 189 -33.54 10.73 3.00
#